data_AF-A0A8J3N795-F1
#
_entry.id   AF-A0A8J3N795-F1
#
_cell.length_a   1.000
_cell.length_b   1.000
_cell.length_c   1.000
_cell.angle_alpha   90.00
_cell.angle_beta   90.00
_cell.angle_gamma   90.00
#
_symmetry.space_group_name_H-M   'P 1'
#
loop_
_entity.id
_entity.type
_entity.pdbx_description
1 polymer ?
#
loop_
_entity_poly.entity_id
_entity_poly.type
_entity_poly.pdbx_seq_one_letter_code
_entity_poly.pdbx_strand_id
1 'polypeptide(L)'
;MQFDWFIDTVPQVIERVQQAEKRGKEEGNVEGNIEGKMEQARQDVVEVVQVRFPTLANFAQTQVASITQLTQLCKLMRDLIQASDEVAAVYLLTAKGA
;
A
#
# COMPACT_ATOMS: atom_id res chain seq x y z
N MET A 1 21.64 -18.56 -30.75
CA MET A 1 20.44 -17.71 -30.88
C MET A 1 20.96 -16.30 -31.16
N GLN A 2 20.74 -15.78 -32.36
CA GLN A 2 21.31 -14.53 -32.85
C GLN A 2 20.15 -13.59 -33.19
N PHE A 3 19.73 -12.76 -32.24
CA PHE A 3 18.68 -11.76 -32.45
C PHE A 3 18.98 -10.40 -31.80
N ASP A 4 20.23 -10.11 -31.41
CA ASP A 4 20.57 -8.82 -30.78
C ASP A 4 20.77 -7.67 -31.78
N TRP A 5 21.25 -7.94 -33.01
CA TRP A 5 21.56 -6.85 -33.94
C TRP A 5 20.33 -6.00 -34.30
N PHE A 6 19.15 -6.61 -34.38
CA PHE A 6 17.90 -5.97 -34.78
C PHE A 6 17.37 -4.99 -33.71
N ILE A 7 17.62 -5.27 -32.44
CA ILE A 7 17.22 -4.41 -31.31
C ILE A 7 18.03 -3.10 -31.31
N ASP A 8 19.32 -3.18 -31.67
CA ASP A 8 20.28 -2.07 -31.50
C ASP A 8 20.58 -1.28 -32.80
N THR A 9 20.13 -1.76 -33.97
CA THR A 9 20.43 -1.10 -35.27
C THR A 9 19.22 -0.58 -36.02
N VAL A 10 18.01 -1.09 -35.73
CA VAL A 10 16.81 -0.64 -36.42
C VAL A 10 16.17 0.49 -35.61
N PRO A 11 16.14 1.74 -36.13
CA PRO A 11 15.68 2.90 -35.36
C PRO A 11 14.29 2.74 -34.75
N GLN A 12 13.38 2.11 -35.48
CA GLN A 12 12.00 1.86 -35.02
C GLN A 12 11.91 0.85 -33.86
N VAL A 13 12.91 -0.04 -33.73
CA VAL A 13 12.96 -1.06 -32.67
C VAL A 13 13.60 -0.47 -31.42
N ILE A 14 14.65 0.34 -31.59
CA ILE A 14 15.28 1.11 -30.51
C ILE A 14 14.26 2.01 -29.82
N GLU A 15 13.47 2.78 -30.59
CA GLU A 15 12.44 3.66 -30.04
C GLU A 15 11.36 2.87 -29.25
N ARG A 16 10.97 1.69 -29.74
CA ARG A 16 9.97 0.84 -29.06
C ARG A 16 10.50 0.25 -27.76
N VAL A 17 11.76 -0.18 -27.72
CA VAL A 17 12.39 -0.70 -26.50
C VAL A 17 12.54 0.41 -25.47
N GLN A 18 13.01 1.60 -25.86
CA GLN A 18 13.11 2.75 -24.96
C GLN A 18 11.73 3.19 -24.42
N GLN A 19 10.69 3.18 -25.24
CA GLN A 19 9.33 3.44 -24.77
C GLN A 19 8.82 2.36 -23.81
N ALA A 20 9.12 1.08 -24.07
CA ALA A 20 8.73 -0.01 -23.18
C ALA A 20 9.46 0.06 -21.83
N GLU A 21 10.75 0.35 -21.81
CA GLU A 21 11.53 0.54 -20.58
C GLU A 21 11.05 1.75 -19.79
N LYS A 22 10.74 2.86 -20.49
CA LYS A 22 10.20 4.06 -19.85
C LYS A 22 8.84 3.80 -19.23
N ARG A 23 7.94 3.11 -19.94
CA ARG A 23 6.63 2.68 -19.40
C ARG A 23 6.80 1.74 -18.22
N GLY A 24 7.63 0.71 -18.33
CA GLY A 24 7.87 -0.24 -17.24
C GLY A 24 8.47 0.42 -16.00
N LYS A 25 9.34 1.43 -16.16
CA LYS A 25 9.89 2.21 -15.06
C LYS A 25 8.87 3.16 -14.44
N GLU A 26 8.02 3.80 -15.25
CA GLU A 26 6.94 4.66 -14.77
C GLU A 26 5.88 3.85 -14.03
N GLU A 27 5.43 2.72 -14.59
CA GLU A 27 4.50 1.78 -13.97
C GLU A 27 5.07 1.21 -12.66
N GLY A 28 6.31 0.72 -12.67
CA GLY A 28 6.97 0.20 -11.47
C GLY A 28 7.18 1.25 -10.37
N ASN A 29 7.44 2.51 -10.73
CA ASN A 29 7.52 3.60 -9.76
C ASN A 29 6.15 3.97 -9.17
N VAL A 30 5.09 3.89 -9.97
CA VAL A 30 3.73 4.19 -9.50
C VAL A 30 3.23 3.06 -8.58
N GLU A 31 3.37 1.81 -9.00
CA GLU A 31 3.00 0.64 -8.20
C GLU A 31 3.79 0.59 -6.89
N GLY A 32 5.11 0.74 -6.93
CA GLY A 32 5.96 0.77 -5.74
C GLY A 32 5.63 1.91 -4.78
N ASN A 33 5.27 3.09 -5.29
CA ASN A 33 4.82 4.20 -4.44
C ASN A 33 3.46 3.95 -3.79
N ILE A 34 2.54 3.28 -4.49
CA ILE A 34 1.22 2.95 -3.94
C ILE A 34 1.36 1.87 -2.86
N GLU A 35 2.13 0.81 -3.11
CA GLU A 35 2.39 -0.25 -2.14
C GLU A 35 3.13 0.29 -0.90
N GLY A 36 4.15 1.12 -1.08
CA GLY A 36 4.86 1.74 0.03
C GLY A 36 3.97 2.62 0.90
N LYS A 37 3.06 3.39 0.28
CA LYS A 37 2.07 4.20 1.02
C LYS A 37 1.04 3.35 1.75
N MET A 38 0.63 2.23 1.16
CA MET A 38 -0.28 1.28 1.80
C MET A 38 0.35 0.67 3.05
N GLU A 39 1.58 0.19 2.93
CA GLU A 39 2.29 -0.42 4.06
C GLU A 39 2.55 0.59 5.17
N GLN A 40 3.00 1.80 4.83
CA GLN A 40 3.15 2.88 5.82
C GLN A 40 1.84 3.18 6.54
N ALA A 41 0.73 3.32 5.80
CA ALA A 41 -0.56 3.61 6.42
C ALA A 41 -1.08 2.48 7.32
N ARG A 42 -0.74 1.21 7.02
CA ARG A 42 -1.03 0.08 7.92
C ARG A 42 -0.22 0.18 9.20
N GLN A 43 1.07 0.50 9.10
CA GLN A 43 1.96 0.66 10.24
C GLN A 43 1.51 1.83 11.14
N ASP A 44 1.16 2.96 10.55
CA ASP A 44 0.66 4.13 11.29
C ASP A 44 -0.62 3.79 12.09
N VAL A 45 -1.54 3.01 11.50
CA VAL A 45 -2.74 2.54 12.22
C VAL A 45 -2.36 1.65 13.39
N VAL A 46 -1.44 0.71 13.20
CA VAL A 46 -0.98 -0.19 14.29
C VAL A 46 -0.29 0.60 15.39
N GLU A 47 0.53 1.60 15.06
CA GLU A 47 1.20 2.46 16.03
C GLU A 47 0.19 3.26 16.88
N VAL A 48 -0.82 3.86 16.25
CA VAL A 48 -1.91 4.55 16.97
C VAL A 48 -2.61 3.59 17.94
N VAL A 49 -2.92 2.37 17.50
CA VAL A 49 -3.54 1.36 18.36
C VAL A 49 -2.61 0.96 19.49
N GLN A 50 -1.33 0.76 19.22
CA GLN A 50 -0.36 0.36 20.24
C GLN A 50 -0.21 1.43 21.34
N VAL A 51 -0.26 2.72 20.97
CA VAL A 51 -0.19 3.82 21.94
C VAL A 51 -1.46 3.94 22.78
N ARG A 52 -2.64 3.81 22.16
CA ARG A 52 -3.92 4.07 22.85
C ARG A 52 -4.53 2.84 23.53
N PHE A 53 -4.43 1.69 22.86
CA PHE A 53 -5.08 0.43 23.19
C PHE A 53 -4.11 -0.75 22.96
N PRO A 54 -3.02 -0.85 23.75
CA PRO A 54 -1.91 -1.76 23.47
C PRO A 54 -2.31 -3.24 23.38
N THR A 55 -3.36 -3.64 24.09
CA THR A 55 -3.96 -4.98 24.05
C THR A 55 -4.50 -5.36 22.65
N LEU A 56 -4.84 -4.36 21.82
CA LEU A 56 -5.39 -4.55 20.48
C LEU A 56 -4.34 -4.52 19.37
N ALA A 57 -3.06 -4.28 19.64
CA ALA A 57 -2.04 -4.10 18.59
C ALA A 57 -1.97 -5.29 17.61
N ASN A 58 -1.93 -6.52 18.12
CA ASN A 58 -1.91 -7.74 17.30
C ASN A 58 -3.20 -7.92 16.50
N PHE A 59 -4.34 -7.56 17.11
CA PHE A 59 -5.63 -7.60 16.44
C PHE A 59 -5.67 -6.58 15.29
N ALA A 60 -5.23 -5.35 15.54
CA ALA A 60 -5.15 -4.31 14.53
C ALA A 60 -4.24 -4.70 13.37
N GLN A 61 -3.08 -5.30 13.62
CA GLN A 61 -2.16 -5.76 12.56
C GLN A 61 -2.85 -6.75 11.61
N THR A 62 -3.66 -7.66 12.14
CA THR A 62 -4.41 -8.63 11.33
C THR A 62 -5.52 -7.93 10.52
N GLN A 63 -6.23 -6.98 11.14
CA GLN A 63 -7.34 -6.28 10.49
C GLN A 63 -6.87 -5.32 9.39
N VAL A 64 -5.76 -4.60 9.57
CA VAL A 64 -5.27 -3.66 8.55
C VAL A 64 -4.68 -4.36 7.32
N ALA A 65 -4.25 -5.62 7.47
CA ALA A 65 -3.73 -6.42 6.37
C ALA A 65 -4.81 -6.77 5.33
N SER A 66 -6.08 -6.90 5.74
CA SER A 66 -7.20 -7.15 4.82
C SER A 66 -7.68 -5.88 4.11
N ILE A 67 -7.29 -4.69 4.57
CA ILE A 67 -7.68 -3.42 3.95
C ILE A 67 -6.78 -3.16 2.73
N THR A 68 -7.42 -3.02 1.57
CA THR A 68 -6.74 -2.82 0.27
C THR A 68 -6.78 -1.38 -0.23
N GLN A 69 -7.52 -0.50 0.45
CA GLN A 69 -7.68 0.90 0.06
C GLN A 69 -7.04 1.85 1.06
N LEU A 70 -6.10 2.67 0.59
CA LEU A 70 -5.38 3.66 1.40
C LEU A 70 -6.32 4.61 2.13
N THR A 71 -7.38 5.06 1.44
CA THR A 71 -8.40 5.96 2.00
C THR A 71 -9.13 5.36 3.20
N GLN A 72 -9.32 4.04 3.21
CA GLN A 72 -9.94 3.34 4.33
C GLN A 72 -8.99 3.27 5.53
N LEU A 73 -7.70 3.01 5.31
CA LEU A 73 -6.68 3.06 6.36
C LEU A 73 -6.58 4.46 6.98
N CYS A 74 -6.50 5.52 6.17
CA CYS A 74 -6.46 6.89 6.67
C CYS A 74 -7.71 7.28 7.45
N LYS A 75 -8.89 6.79 7.04
CA LYS A 75 -10.13 7.00 7.80
C LYS A 75 -10.09 6.26 9.14
N LEU A 76 -9.75 4.97 9.11
CA LEU A 76 -9.65 4.13 10.30
C LEU A 76 -8.69 4.73 11.32
N MET A 77 -7.53 5.23 10.89
CA MET A 77 -6.58 5.92 11.75
C MET A 77 -7.21 7.13 12.47
N ARG A 78 -7.91 8.01 11.73
CA ARG A 78 -8.58 9.18 12.33
C ARG A 78 -9.67 8.79 13.32
N ASP A 79 -10.46 7.77 12.98
CA ASP A 79 -11.53 7.27 13.84
C ASP A 79 -10.93 6.64 15.12
N LEU A 80 -9.81 5.91 15.00
CA LEU A 80 -9.09 5.31 16.14
C LEU A 80 -8.39 6.34 17.03
N ILE A 81 -7.99 7.50 16.51
CA ILE A 81 -7.49 8.62 17.34
C ILE A 81 -8.62 9.21 18.20
N GLN A 82 -9.86 9.19 17.70
CA GLN A 82 -11.03 9.78 18.37
C GLN A 82 -11.80 8.79 19.25
N ALA A 83 -11.55 7.49 19.12
CA ALA A 83 -12.23 6.46 19.91
C ALA A 83 -12.11 6.73 21.41
N SER A 84 -13.20 6.66 22.17
CA SER A 84 -13.20 6.96 23.61
C SER A 84 -12.49 5.88 24.44
N ASP A 85 -12.58 4.63 23.98
CA ASP A 85 -12.20 3.45 24.73
C ASP A 85 -11.88 2.27 23.80
N GLU A 86 -11.44 1.16 24.41
CA GLU A 86 -11.05 -0.06 23.73
C GLU A 86 -12.21 -0.74 22.99
N VAL A 87 -13.43 -0.67 23.54
CA VAL A 87 -14.62 -1.29 22.92
C VAL A 87 -14.97 -0.58 21.61
N ALA A 88 -14.93 0.75 21.61
CA ALA A 88 -15.10 1.55 20.40
C ALA A 88 -14.01 1.25 19.36
N ALA A 89 -12.76 1.08 19.80
CA ALA A 89 -11.65 0.72 18.90
C ALA A 89 -11.83 -0.67 18.27
N VAL A 90 -12.26 -1.68 19.03
CA VAL A 90 -12.58 -3.02 18.50
C VAL A 90 -13.67 -2.94 17.44
N TYR A 91 -14.73 -2.16 17.69
CA TYR A 91 -15.80 -1.95 16.71
C TYR A 91 -15.28 -1.34 15.40
N LEU A 92 -14.43 -0.31 15.49
CA LEU A 92 -13.83 0.32 14.30
C LEU A 92 -12.94 -0.64 13.50
N LEU A 93 -12.15 -1.47 14.19
CA LEU A 93 -11.26 -2.46 13.58
C LEU A 93 -12.03 -3.63 12.94
N THR A 94 -13.20 -4.00 13.46
CA THR A 94 -14.06 -5.06 12.88
C THR A 94 -14.94 -4.57 11.74
N ALA A 95 -15.50 -3.35 11.85
CA ALA A 95 -16.45 -2.80 10.88
C ALA A 95 -15.86 -2.47 9.50
N LYS A 96 -14.54 -2.65 9.30
CA LYS A 96 -13.83 -2.36 8.04
C LYS A 96 -13.12 -3.55 7.41
N GLY A 97 -13.34 -4.77 7.92
CA GLY A 97 -12.83 -6.01 7.35
C GLY A 97 -13.81 -6.77 6.44
N ALA A 98 -14.96 -6.18 6.08
CA ALA A 98 -16.01 -6.78 5.24
C ALA A 98 -16.28 -5.96 3.98
#